data_AF-A0A7S6RFW2-F1
#
_entry.id   AF-A0A7S6RFW2-F1
#
_cell.length_a   1.000
_cell.length_b   1.000
_cell.length_c   1.000
_cell.angle_alpha   90.00
_cell.angle_beta   90.00
_cell.angle_gamma   90.00
#
_symmetry.space_group_name_H-M   'P 1'
#
loop_
_entity.id
_entity.type
_entity.pdbx_description
1 polymer ?
#
loop_
_entity_poly.entity_id
_entity_poly.type
_entity_poly.pdbx_seq_one_letter_code
_entity_poly.pdbx_strand_id
1 'polypeptide(L)' 'MKNLSLTLSLTLLVSLILNLFLAQILYAATPEAISRSASYAITLLGLATFGVSMYLFVVIFQPEKF' A
#
# COMPACT_ATOMS: atom_id res chain seq x y z
N MET A 1 0.56 13.00 -22.53
CA MET A 1 1.31 11.78 -22.12
C MET A 1 2.38 12.02 -21.06
N LYS A 2 3.10 13.17 -21.03
CA LYS A 2 4.19 13.44 -20.08
C LYS A 2 3.78 13.49 -18.60
N ASN A 3 2.57 13.97 -18.29
CA ASN A 3 2.07 14.08 -16.91
C ASN A 3 1.62 12.74 -16.29
N LEU A 4 1.19 11.77 -17.12
CA LEU A 4 0.70 10.47 -16.64
C LEU A 4 1.83 9.62 -16.03
N SER A 5 2.99 9.63 -16.69
CA SER A 5 4.19 8.93 -16.20
C SER A 5 4.69 9.52 -14.88
N LEU A 6 4.59 10.84 -14.72
CA LEU A 6 5.00 11.53 -13.49
C LEU A 6 4.06 11.18 -12.32
N THR A 7 2.74 11.20 -12.53
CA THR A 7 1.77 10.80 -11.50
C THR A 7 1.94 9.33 -11.10
N LEU A 8 2.14 8.42 -12.06
CA LEU A 8 2.34 7.00 -11.77
C LEU A 8 3.64 6.77 -10.98
N SER A 9 4.73 7.41 -11.41
CA SER A 9 6.03 7.32 -10.72
C SER A 9 5.95 7.86 -9.29
N LEU A 10 5.23 8.96 -9.08
CA LEU A 10 5.07 9.58 -7.76
C LEU A 10 4.21 8.70 -6.85
N THR A 11 3.11 8.12 -7.36
CA THR A 11 2.29 7.17 -6.60
C THR A 11 3.07 5.94 -6.17
N LEU A 12 3.87 5.35 -7.08
CA LEU A 12 4.73 4.22 -6.76
C LEU A 12 5.79 4.60 -5.72
N LEU A 13 6.43 5.75 -5.86
CA LEU A 13 7.44 6.23 -4.92
C LEU A 13 6.85 6.40 -3.52
N VAL A 14 5.70 7.07 -3.40
CA VAL A 14 5.01 7.27 -2.12
C VAL A 14 4.62 5.93 -1.50
N SER A 15 4.07 5.00 -2.30
CA SER A 15 3.73 3.65 -1.82
C SER A 15 4.95 2.90 -1.29
N LEU A 16 6.11 3.00 -1.97
CA LEU A 16 7.35 2.35 -1.54
C LEU A 16 7.89 2.94 -0.23
N ILE A 17 7.84 4.27 -0.09
CA ILE A 17 8.27 4.96 1.13
C ILE A 17 7.37 4.58 2.30
N LEU A 18 6.05 4.60 2.10
CA LEU A 18 5.09 4.16 3.10
C LEU A 18 5.35 2.71 3.52
N ASN A 19 5.57 1.82 2.54
CA ASN A 19 5.92 0.43 2.80
C ASN A 19 7.19 0.31 3.66
N LEU A 20 8.23 1.11 3.37
CA LEU A 20 9.48 1.10 4.12
C LEU A 20 9.27 1.51 5.59
N PHE A 21 8.52 2.59 5.83
CA PHE A 21 8.21 3.08 7.19
C PHE A 21 7.34 2.09 7.96
N LEU A 22 6.22 1.67 7.36
CA LEU A 22 5.28 0.74 7.97
C LEU A 22 5.94 -0.62 8.26
N ALA A 23 6.84 -1.09 7.41
CA ALA A 23 7.58 -2.33 7.64
C ALA A 23 8.50 -2.24 8.87
N GLN A 24 9.15 -1.09 9.11
CA GLN A 24 9.93 -0.90 10.34
C GLN A 24 9.02 -0.88 11.57
N ILE A 25 7.87 -0.21 11.48
CA ILE A 25 6.89 -0.15 12.58
C ILE A 25 6.37 -1.55 12.89
N LEU A 26 5.99 -2.32 11.87
CA LEU A 26 5.54 -3.70 12.01
C LEU A 26 6.62 -4.58 12.63
N TYR A 27 7.84 -4.55 12.09
CA TYR A 27 8.95 -5.34 12.63
C TYR A 27 9.27 -4.98 14.09
N ALA A 28 9.22 -3.69 14.44
CA ALA A 28 9.43 -3.23 15.82
C ALA A 28 8.27 -3.60 16.76
N ALA A 29 7.04 -3.68 16.25
CA ALA A 29 5.86 -4.08 17.01
C ALA A 29 5.78 -5.60 17.22
N THR A 30 6.44 -6.38 16.37
CA THR A 30 6.45 -7.86 16.43
C THR A 30 7.88 -8.42 16.53
N PRO A 31 8.62 -8.10 17.60
CA PRO A 31 9.96 -8.66 17.79
C PRO A 31 9.86 -10.19 17.87
N GLU A 32 10.75 -10.88 17.14
CA GLU A 32 10.89 -12.35 17.06
C GLU A 32 9.77 -13.16 16.38
N ALA A 33 8.57 -12.59 16.17
CA ALA A 33 7.48 -13.32 15.52
C ALA A 33 7.61 -13.37 13.98
N ILE A 34 8.23 -12.35 13.37
CA ILE A 34 8.22 -12.17 11.91
C ILE A 34 9.62 -11.78 11.44
N SER A 35 10.12 -12.44 10.40
CA SER A 35 11.40 -12.07 9.79
C SER A 35 11.33 -10.66 9.17
N ARG A 36 12.49 -10.01 9.05
CA ARG A 36 12.58 -8.68 8.44
C ARG A 36 11.96 -8.66 7.03
N SER A 37 12.24 -9.66 6.20
CA SER A 37 11.68 -9.75 4.84
C SER A 37 10.16 -9.98 4.84
N ALA A 38 9.66 -10.81 5.74
CA ALA A 38 8.21 -11.04 5.88
C ALA A 38 7.49 -9.77 6.35
N SER A 39 8.12 -8.93 7.17
CA SER A 39 7.53 -7.64 7.60
C SER A 39 7.28 -6.70 6.41
N TYR A 40 8.21 -6.62 5.45
CA TYR A 40 7.99 -5.86 4.22
C TYR A 40 6.86 -6.45 3.35
N ALA A 41 6.83 -7.77 3.20
CA ALA A 41 5.80 -8.45 2.41
C ALA A 41 4.39 -8.25 3.00
N ILE A 42 4.24 -8.41 4.32
CA ILE A 42 2.98 -8.21 5.03
C ILE A 42 2.53 -6.75 4.92
N THR A 43 3.47 -5.81 5.08
CA THR A 43 3.17 -4.39 4.93
C THR A 43 2.66 -4.07 3.53
N LEU A 44 3.31 -4.63 2.50
CA LEU A 44 2.95 -4.36 1.10
C LEU A 44 1.58 -4.95 0.78
N LEU A 45 1.35 -6.18 1.26
CA LEU A 45 0.07 -6.85 1.15
C LEU A 45 -1.04 -6.03 1.83
N GLY A 46 -0.82 -5.56 3.06
CA GLY A 46 -1.76 -4.72 3.78
C GLY A 46 -2.11 -3.44 3.02
N LEU A 47 -1.12 -2.77 2.44
CA LEU A 47 -1.31 -1.57 1.62
C LEU A 47 -2.14 -1.85 0.35
N ALA A 48 -1.82 -2.95 -0.34
CA ALA A 48 -2.55 -3.37 -1.54
C ALA A 48 -3.99 -3.77 -1.21
N THR A 49 -4.20 -4.57 -0.16
CA THR A 49 -5.53 -4.98 0.31
C THR A 49 -6.36 -3.77 0.72
N PHE A 50 -5.77 -2.80 1.42
CA PHE A 50 -6.45 -1.56 1.79
C PHE A 50 -6.86 -0.75 0.56
N GLY A 51 -5.97 -0.60 -0.43
CA GLY A 51 -6.27 0.09 -1.69
C GLY A 51 -7.41 -0.57 -2.47
N VAL A 52 -7.39 -1.91 -2.58
CA VAL A 52 -8.48 -2.67 -3.23
C VAL A 52 -9.78 -2.55 -2.43
N SER A 53 -9.73 -2.65 -1.11
CA SER A 53 -10.90 -2.49 -0.25
C SER A 53 -11.54 -1.12 -0.42
N MET A 54 -10.74 -0.05 -0.42
CA MET A 54 -11.22 1.31 -0.65
C MET A 54 -11.83 1.46 -2.05
N TYR A 55 -11.18 0.91 -3.09
CA TYR A 55 -11.72 0.91 -4.44
C TYR A 55 -13.09 0.24 -4.50
N LEU A 56 -13.22 -0.96 -3.95
CA LEU A 56 -14.49 -1.69 -3.92
C LEU A 56 -15.57 -0.92 -3.14
N PHE A 57 -15.19 -0.26 -2.05
CA PHE A 57 -16.11 0.59 -1.30
C PHE A 57 -16.64 1.73 -2.18
N VAL A 58 -15.77 2.42 -2.90
CA VAL A 58 -16.18 3.49 -3.82
C VAL A 58 -17.10 2.96 -4.93
N VAL A 59 -16.78 1.79 -5.51
CA VAL A 59 -17.62 1.15 -6.54
C VAL A 59 -19.00 0.78 -6.01
N ILE A 60 -19.10 0.24 -4.79
CA ILE A 60 -20.37 -0.16 -4.19
C ILE A 60 -21.24 1.05 -3.82
N PHE A 61 -20.65 2.12 -3.27
CA PHE A 61 -21.39 3.29 -2.79
C PHE A 61 -21.64 4.36 -3.86
N GLN A 62 -20.86 4.39 -4.94
CA GLN A 62 -21.06 5.30 -6.07
C GLN A 62 -21.15 4.51 -7.38
N PRO A 63 -22.16 3.61 -7.54
CA PRO A 63 -22.25 2.74 -8.70
C PRO A 63 -22.38 3.53 -10.01
N GLU A 64 -22.98 4.73 -9.97
CA GLU A 64 -23.28 5.54 -11.17
C GLU A 64 -22.05 6.16 -11.85
N LYS A 65 -20.88 6.11 -11.20
CA LYS A 65 -19.62 6.67 -11.75
C LYS A 65 -18.71 5.61 -12.39
N PHE A 66 -19.13 4.34 -12.39
CA PHE A 66 -18.43 3.20 -12.96
C PHE A 66 -19.30 2.49 -13.98
#